data_AF-A0A2D6PUQ8-F1
#
_entry.id   AF-A0A2D6PUQ8-F1
#
_cell.length_a   1.000
_cell.length_b   1.000
_cell.length_c   1.000
_cell.angle_alpha   90.00
_cell.angle_beta   90.00
_cell.angle_gamma   90.00
#
_symmetry.space_group_name_H-M   'P 1'
#
loop_
_entity.id
_entity.type
_entity.pdbx_description
1 polymer ?
#
loop_
_entity_poly.entity_id
_entity_poly.type
_entity_poly.pdbx_seq_one_letter_code
_entity_poly.pdbx_strand_id
1 'polypeptide(L)' 'MRTLIGAVALALVCSAFVSAQSMEEKYQSKLKKDFVSKVSWVHSLDKAQTAAQAQGKLIFGYFTRSYSP' A
#
# COMPACT_ATOMS: atom_id res chain seq x y z
N MET A 1 8.10 -22.82 -38.81
CA MET A 1 7.04 -22.00 -38.17
C MET A 1 6.53 -22.53 -36.83
N ARG A 2 6.59 -23.84 -36.51
CA ARG A 2 6.11 -24.38 -35.22
C ARG A 2 6.99 -23.99 -34.01
N THR A 3 8.28 -23.77 -34.21
CA THR A 3 9.24 -23.37 -33.16
C THR A 3 9.16 -21.89 -32.78
N LEU A 4 8.84 -21.00 -33.73
CA LEU A 4 8.65 -19.56 -33.45
C LEU A 4 7.42 -19.29 -32.58
N ILE A 5 6.34 -20.05 -32.76
CA ILE A 5 5.10 -19.89 -31.98
C ILE A 5 5.32 -20.30 -30.52
N GLY A 6 6.13 -21.33 -30.27
CA GLY A 6 6.47 -21.77 -28.91
C GLY A 6 7.30 -20.76 -28.13
N ALA A 7 8.23 -20.06 -28.78
CA ALA A 7 9.06 -19.04 -28.14
C ALA A 7 8.26 -17.80 -27.71
N VAL A 8 7.27 -17.39 -28.51
CA VAL A 8 6.37 -16.26 -28.17
C VAL A 8 5.43 -16.61 -27.01
N ALA A 9 4.91 -17.83 -26.98
CA ALA A 9 4.05 -18.29 -25.88
C ALA A 9 4.81 -18.35 -24.53
N LEU A 10 6.07 -18.78 -24.53
CA LEU A 10 6.89 -18.83 -23.31
C LEU A 10 7.24 -17.42 -22.78
N ALA A 11 7.52 -16.46 -23.67
CA ALA A 11 7.76 -15.07 -23.28
C ALA A 11 6.53 -14.39 -22.66
N LEU A 12 5.33 -14.71 -23.16
CA LEU A 12 4.06 -14.21 -22.60
C LEU A 12 3.77 -14.76 -21.20
N VAL A 13 4.10 -16.03 -20.93
CA VAL A 13 3.90 -16.63 -19.60
C VAL A 13 4.88 -16.04 -18.58
N CYS A 14 6.14 -15.80 -18.94
CA CYS A 14 7.12 -15.16 -18.05
C CYS A 14 6.73 -13.71 -17.67
N SER A 15 6.01 -13.00 -18.54
CA SER A 15 5.58 -11.62 -18.29
C SER A 15 4.49 -11.52 -17.22
N ALA A 16 3.69 -12.57 -17.02
CA ALA A 16 2.59 -12.59 -16.04
C ALA A 16 3.08 -12.75 -14.58
N PHE A 17 4.21 -13.41 -14.37
CA PHE A 17 4.79 -13.63 -13.03
C PHE A 17 5.58 -12.41 -12.50
N VAL A 18 5.98 -11.49 -13.38
CA VAL A 18 6.75 -10.27 -13.00
C VAL A 18 5.88 -9.22 -12.27
N SER A 19 4.55 -9.27 -12.39
CA SER A 19 3.67 -8.22 -11.86
C SER A 19 3.12 -8.44 -10.44
N ALA A 20 3.47 -9.54 -9.77
CA ALA A 20 2.88 -9.88 -8.47
C ALA A 20 3.73 -9.38 -7.29
N GLN A 21 3.90 -8.05 -7.14
CA GLN A 21 4.33 -7.52 -5.84
C GLN A 21 3.29 -7.91 -4.78
N SER A 22 3.77 -8.53 -3.71
CA SER A 22 2.98 -8.89 -2.54
C SER A 22 2.36 -7.63 -1.90
N MET A 23 1.25 -7.80 -1.20
CA MET A 23 0.62 -6.69 -0.48
C MET A 23 1.54 -6.13 0.61
N GLU A 24 2.42 -6.97 1.16
CA GLU A 24 3.43 -6.57 2.13
C GLU A 24 4.46 -5.59 1.51
N GLU A 25 5.01 -5.91 0.34
CA GLU A 25 5.95 -5.01 -0.35
C GLU A 25 5.30 -3.66 -0.69
N LYS A 26 4.02 -3.69 -1.09
CA LYS A 26 3.25 -2.46 -1.37
C LYS A 26 3.02 -1.65 -0.10
N TYR A 27 2.73 -2.30 1.02
CA TYR A 27 2.58 -1.66 2.33
C TYR A 27 3.89 -0.99 2.78
N GLN A 28 5.00 -1.74 2.76
CA GLN A 28 6.32 -1.23 3.14
C GLN A 28 6.77 -0.08 2.23
N SER A 29 6.48 -0.15 0.93
CA SER A 29 6.74 0.94 -0.01
C SER A 29 5.92 2.20 0.30
N LYS A 30 4.66 2.05 0.71
CA LYS A 30 3.80 3.18 1.10
C LYS A 30 4.28 3.86 2.37
N LEU A 31 4.73 3.12 3.39
CA LEU A 31 5.26 3.67 4.64
C LEU A 31 6.50 4.54 4.42
N LYS A 32 7.29 4.25 3.38
CA LYS A 32 8.50 5.02 3.01
C LYS A 32 8.21 6.35 2.32
N LYS A 33 6.95 6.65 1.96
CA LYS A 33 6.62 7.91 1.28
C LYS A 33 6.72 9.09 2.24
N ASP A 34 7.29 10.19 1.77
CA ASP A 34 7.56 11.41 2.58
C ASP A 34 6.34 11.96 3.31
N PHE A 35 5.14 11.86 2.75
CA PHE A 35 3.95 12.36 3.43
C PHE A 35 3.50 11.45 4.58
N VAL A 36 3.79 10.15 4.51
CA VAL A 36 3.45 9.16 5.53
C VAL A 36 4.44 9.26 6.69
N SER A 37 5.73 9.46 6.41
CA SER A 37 6.77 9.55 7.44
C SER A 37 6.75 10.84 8.25
N LYS A 38 6.10 11.91 7.76
CA LYS A 38 6.01 13.21 8.45
C LYS A 38 5.07 13.21 9.66
N VAL A 39 4.25 12.18 9.83
CA VAL A 39 3.25 12.11 10.88
C VAL A 39 3.33 10.79 11.63
N SER A 40 3.22 10.86 12.96
CA SER A 40 3.11 9.67 13.79
C SER A 40 1.69 9.12 13.70
N TRP A 41 1.53 7.99 13.02
CA TRP A 41 0.24 7.34 12.87
C TRP A 41 -0.21 6.69 14.18
N VAL A 42 -1.48 6.87 14.53
CA VAL A 42 -2.12 6.21 15.67
C VAL A 42 -3.13 5.20 15.13
N HIS A 43 -2.86 3.92 15.38
CA HIS A 43 -3.69 2.82 14.85
C HIS A 43 -4.87 2.44 15.77
N SER A 44 -5.26 3.32 16.68
CA SER A 44 -6.36 3.13 17.63
C SER A 44 -7.20 4.40 17.71
N LEU A 45 -8.52 4.23 17.51
CA LEU A 45 -9.47 5.34 17.60
C LEU A 45 -9.44 5.99 18.98
N ASP A 46 -9.49 5.19 20.05
CA ASP A 46 -9.47 5.67 21.44
C ASP A 46 -8.23 6.54 21.72
N LYS A 47 -7.05 6.07 21.30
CA LYS A 47 -5.81 6.83 21.43
C LYS A 47 -5.84 8.14 20.64
N ALA A 48 -6.42 8.13 19.44
CA ALA A 48 -6.56 9.33 18.63
C ALA A 48 -7.52 10.34 19.29
N GLN A 49 -8.62 9.87 19.89
CA GLN A 49 -9.57 10.69 20.65
C GLN A 49 -8.93 11.32 21.89
N THR A 50 -8.21 10.53 22.69
CA THR A 50 -7.49 11.05 23.86
C THR A 50 -6.46 12.12 23.45
N ALA A 51 -5.69 11.89 22.40
CA ALA A 51 -4.69 12.84 21.91
C ALA A 51 -5.33 14.13 21.37
N ALA A 52 -6.43 14.02 20.62
CA ALA A 52 -7.16 15.16 20.08
C ALA A 52 -7.75 16.03 21.21
N GLN A 53 -8.36 15.40 22.23
CA GLN A 53 -8.90 16.09 23.39
C GLN A 53 -7.79 16.81 24.18
N ALA A 54 -6.67 16.13 24.44
CA ALA A 54 -5.53 16.72 25.15
C ALA A 54 -4.91 17.92 24.41
N GLN A 55 -4.97 17.91 23.08
CA GLN A 55 -4.41 18.98 22.23
C GLN A 55 -5.44 20.07 21.87
N GLY A 56 -6.72 19.93 22.24
CA GLY A 56 -7.79 20.82 21.80
C GLY A 56 -7.99 20.83 20.28
N LYS A 57 -7.72 19.71 19.60
CA LYS A 57 -7.80 19.59 18.13
C LYS A 57 -8.98 18.74 17.70
N LEU A 58 -9.47 19.00 16.48
CA LEU A 58 -10.50 18.17 15.84
C LEU A 58 -9.87 16.96 15.14
N ILE A 59 -10.62 15.86 15.08
CA ILE A 59 -10.24 14.67 14.30
C ILE A 59 -10.87 14.78 12.91
N PHE A 60 -10.03 14.67 11.88
CA PHE A 60 -10.47 14.52 10.49
C PHE A 60 -10.34 13.05 10.08
N GLY A 61 -11.48 12.36 9.94
CA GLY A 61 -11.53 10.95 9.54
C GLY A 61 -11.73 10.80 8.03
N TYR A 62 -10.87 10.01 7.37
CA TYR A 62 -11.02 9.64 5.97
C TYR A 62 -10.94 8.12 5.82
N PHE A 63 -12.00 7.52 5.30
CA PHE A 63 -12.09 6.06 5.13
C PHE A 63 -11.78 5.69 3.68
N THR A 64 -10.83 4.79 3.48
CA THR A 64 -10.48 4.27 2.15
C THR A 64 -10.75 2.78 2.07
N ARG A 65 -11.16 2.30 0.88
CA ARG A 65 -11.36 0.86 0.61
C ARG A 65 -10.11 0.16 0.09
N SER A 66 -9.07 0.92 -0.20
CA SER A 66 -7.78 0.43 -0.70
C SER A 66 -6.84 0.37 0.48
N TYR A 67 -6.15 -0.76 0.71
CA TYR A 67 -5.13 -0.91 1.75
C TYR A 67 -4.20 0.32 1.79
N SER A 68 -4.51 1.21 2.70
CA SER A 68 -3.77 2.41 3.02
C SER A 68 -3.19 2.15 4.40
N PRO A 69 -1.93 2.54 4.68
CA PRO A 69 -1.57 2.78 6.07
C PRO A 69 -2.53 3.82 6.68
#